data_AF-A0A7X3Y8T4-F1
#
_entry.id   AF-A0A7X3Y8T4-F1
#
_cell.length_a   1.000
_cell.length_b   1.000
_cell.length_c   1.000
_cell.angle_alpha   90.00
_cell.angle_beta   90.00
_cell.angle_gamma   90.00
#
_symmetry.space_group_name_H-M   'P 1'
#
loop_
_entity.id
_entity.type
_entity.pdbx_description
1 polymer ?
#
loop_
_entity_poly.entity_id
_entity_poly.type
_entity_poly.pdbx_seq_one_letter_code
_entity_poly.pdbx_strand_id
1 'polypeptide(L)'
;MAAAGVLLTGYLTLVAWFGEHPAWCGAESECDIVQSSRWSTLLGLPMALWGLLTYALLAGLAWRLRTRPAAWGPLFLVACVGFGVSWFLTLVSVFEIGAVCEYCLASFALMNLLLLLAVLRRPSQPSERGWRRTLLFPVSAALVLVLGLHLHFSGLFDPAAGPEDPYLKALAAHLQESGARFYGAYWCRACQEQKALFTASAKRLPYTECAPSGPNGPLTAACTVQDIRRYPTWIVEGRRLTGVVDVERLARASKFEWDAAGQDKTPEG
;
A
#
# COMPACT_ATOMS: atom_id res chain seq x y z
N MET A 1 14.75 -5.51 -22.23
CA MET A 1 14.57 -4.83 -20.92
C MET A 1 13.13 -4.42 -20.69
N ALA A 2 12.55 -3.51 -21.49
CA ALA A 2 11.14 -3.14 -21.33
C ALA A 2 10.17 -4.33 -21.40
N ALA A 3 10.39 -5.28 -22.33
CA ALA A 3 9.61 -6.52 -22.39
C ALA A 3 9.75 -7.41 -21.14
N ALA A 4 10.93 -7.46 -20.52
CA ALA A 4 11.13 -8.17 -19.25
C ALA A 4 10.36 -7.48 -18.11
N GLY A 5 10.34 -6.14 -18.11
CA GLY A 5 9.50 -5.35 -17.21
C GLY A 5 8.01 -5.67 -17.39
N VAL A 6 7.53 -5.71 -18.64
CA VAL A 6 6.14 -6.10 -18.97
C VAL A 6 5.80 -7.48 -18.41
N LEU A 7 6.66 -8.48 -18.63
CA LEU A 7 6.46 -9.85 -18.12
C LEU A 7 6.44 -9.88 -16.59
N LEU A 8 7.40 -9.21 -15.95
CA LEU A 8 7.51 -9.12 -14.49
C LEU A 8 6.25 -8.50 -13.87
N THR A 9 5.87 -7.30 -14.31
CA THR A 9 4.71 -6.60 -13.75
C THR A 9 3.39 -7.22 -14.18
N GLY A 10 3.34 -7.86 -15.35
CA GLY A 10 2.18 -8.62 -15.79
C GLY A 10 1.91 -9.82 -14.89
N TYR A 11 2.96 -10.58 -14.57
CA TYR A 11 2.88 -11.68 -13.60
C TYR A 11 2.37 -11.20 -12.23
N LEU A 12 2.99 -10.15 -11.67
CA LEU A 12 2.57 -9.62 -10.37
C LEU A 12 1.15 -9.06 -10.36
N THR A 13 0.72 -8.44 -11.47
CA THR A 13 -0.65 -7.94 -11.61
C THR A 13 -1.65 -9.08 -11.58
N LEU A 14 -1.36 -10.19 -12.29
CA LEU A 14 -2.22 -11.37 -12.30
C LEU A 14 -2.30 -11.99 -10.90
N VAL A 15 -1.17 -12.22 -10.26
CA VAL A 15 -1.10 -12.80 -8.91
C VAL A 15 -1.87 -11.95 -7.90
N ALA A 16 -1.68 -10.62 -7.94
CA ALA A 16 -2.43 -9.70 -7.07
C ALA A 16 -3.95 -9.75 -7.32
N TRP A 17 -4.37 -9.97 -8.57
CA TRP A 17 -5.79 -10.07 -8.92
C TRP A 17 -6.45 -11.35 -8.42
N PHE A 18 -5.70 -12.47 -8.43
CA PHE A 18 -6.18 -13.76 -7.93
C PHE A 18 -5.99 -13.93 -6.42
N GLY A 19 -5.35 -12.97 -5.75
CA GLY A 19 -5.12 -13.03 -4.30
C GLY A 19 -4.13 -14.12 -3.88
N GLU A 20 -3.28 -14.57 -4.80
CA GLU A 20 -2.23 -15.55 -4.53
C GLU A 20 -0.92 -14.85 -4.11
N HIS A 21 0.01 -15.62 -3.54
CA HIS A 21 1.36 -15.12 -3.25
C HIS A 21 2.27 -15.35 -4.47
N PRO A 22 3.13 -14.39 -4.83
CA PRO A 22 4.11 -14.59 -5.90
C PRO A 22 5.02 -15.79 -5.63
N ALA A 23 5.52 -16.43 -6.68
CA ALA A 23 6.47 -17.52 -6.57
C ALA A 23 7.70 -17.07 -5.76
N TRP A 24 8.21 -17.92 -4.87
CA TRP A 24 9.35 -17.56 -3.99
C TRP A 24 9.09 -16.35 -3.05
N CYS A 25 7.88 -15.83 -3.00
CA CYS A 25 7.39 -14.88 -2.00
C CYS A 25 6.50 -15.68 -1.04
N GLY A 26 7.11 -16.35 -0.06
CA GLY A 26 6.37 -17.20 0.89
C GLY A 26 5.40 -16.39 1.74
N ALA A 27 4.32 -17.02 2.23
CA ALA A 27 3.47 -16.42 3.24
C ALA A 27 4.34 -16.00 4.44
N GLU A 28 4.21 -14.76 4.89
CA GLU A 28 5.01 -14.15 5.98
C GLU A 28 6.47 -13.81 5.64
N SER A 29 6.87 -13.88 4.36
CA SER A 29 8.17 -13.38 3.90
C SER A 29 8.23 -11.84 3.87
N GLU A 30 9.44 -11.27 3.86
CA GLU A 30 9.64 -9.82 3.68
C GLU A 30 8.99 -9.29 2.40
N CYS A 31 9.02 -10.09 1.33
CA CYS A 31 8.35 -9.80 0.07
C CYS A 31 6.82 -9.70 0.25
N ASP A 32 6.21 -10.59 1.04
CA ASP A 32 4.77 -10.61 1.30
C ASP A 32 4.34 -9.37 2.09
N ILE A 33 5.16 -8.93 3.07
CA ILE A 33 4.93 -7.67 3.80
C ILE A 33 4.88 -6.47 2.85
N VAL A 34 5.83 -6.37 1.92
CA VAL A 34 5.87 -5.26 0.95
C VAL A 34 4.67 -5.32 0.00
N GLN A 35 4.35 -6.50 -0.54
CA GLN A 35 3.27 -6.71 -1.51
C GLN A 35 1.87 -6.59 -0.90
N SER A 36 1.74 -6.79 0.42
CA SER A 36 0.50 -6.61 1.17
C SER A 36 0.37 -5.25 1.85
N SER A 37 1.41 -4.42 1.77
CA SER A 37 1.43 -3.09 2.39
C SER A 37 0.46 -2.11 1.69
N ARG A 38 0.10 -1.02 2.38
CA ARG A 38 -0.68 0.07 1.78
C ARG A 38 -0.08 0.65 0.49
N TRP A 39 1.24 0.52 0.33
CA TRP A 39 1.99 1.04 -0.81
C TRP A 39 1.86 0.17 -2.07
N SER A 40 1.35 -1.06 -1.94
CA SER A 40 1.13 -1.96 -3.07
C SER A 40 -0.18 -1.68 -3.81
N THR A 41 -1.03 -0.79 -3.29
CA THR A 41 -2.29 -0.37 -3.92
C THR A 41 -2.30 1.13 -4.17
N LEU A 42 -2.64 1.53 -5.39
CA LEU A 42 -2.78 2.93 -5.80
C LEU A 42 -4.13 3.12 -6.50
N LEU A 43 -4.97 4.01 -5.96
CA LEU A 43 -6.34 4.26 -6.44
C LEU A 43 -7.22 2.99 -6.46
N GLY A 44 -7.04 2.10 -5.48
CA GLY A 44 -7.76 0.83 -5.38
C GLY A 44 -7.28 -0.27 -6.34
N LEU A 45 -6.24 0.00 -7.14
CA LEU A 45 -5.65 -0.95 -8.07
C LEU A 45 -4.23 -1.35 -7.65
N PRO A 46 -3.77 -2.58 -7.97
CA PRO A 46 -2.41 -2.99 -7.66
C PRO A 46 -1.36 -2.08 -8.32
N MET A 47 -0.32 -1.69 -7.58
CA MET A 47 0.80 -0.89 -8.08
C MET A 47 1.53 -1.59 -9.25
N ALA A 48 1.50 -2.93 -9.27
CA ALA A 48 1.99 -3.73 -10.38
C ALA A 48 1.31 -3.41 -11.72
N LEU A 49 0.02 -3.07 -11.73
CA LEU A 49 -0.72 -2.70 -12.94
C LEU A 49 -0.19 -1.38 -13.52
N TRP A 50 0.06 -0.39 -12.67
CA TRP A 50 0.66 0.89 -13.07
C TRP A 50 2.09 0.70 -13.62
N GLY A 51 2.84 -0.22 -13.02
CA GLY A 51 4.12 -0.69 -13.54
C GLY A 51 3.99 -1.31 -14.94
N LEU A 52 3.02 -2.19 -15.14
CA LEU A 52 2.74 -2.83 -16.44
C LEU A 52 2.44 -1.81 -17.53
N LEU A 53 1.55 -0.85 -17.25
CA LEU A 53 1.24 0.23 -18.18
C LEU A 53 2.48 1.04 -18.56
N THR A 54 3.32 1.35 -17.56
CA THR A 54 4.58 2.08 -17.77
C THR A 54 5.56 1.29 -18.63
N TYR A 55 5.80 0.01 -18.34
CA TYR A 55 6.70 -0.83 -19.13
C TYR A 55 6.19 -1.09 -20.54
N ALA A 56 4.87 -1.25 -20.72
CA ALA A 56 4.26 -1.39 -22.04
C ALA A 56 4.42 -0.12 -22.87
N LEU A 57 4.21 1.05 -22.25
CA LEU A 57 4.44 2.35 -22.89
C LEU A 57 5.91 2.54 -23.28
N LEU A 58 6.85 2.21 -22.39
CA LEU A 58 8.29 2.24 -22.68
C LEU A 58 8.66 1.29 -23.82
N ALA A 59 8.09 0.08 -23.86
CA ALA A 59 8.30 -0.87 -24.95
C ALA A 59 7.79 -0.32 -26.30
N GLY A 60 6.59 0.26 -26.31
CA GLY A 60 6.00 0.88 -27.50
C GLY A 60 6.79 2.09 -28.00
N LEU A 61 7.25 2.96 -27.10
CA LEU A 61 8.09 4.11 -27.43
C LEU A 61 9.48 3.67 -27.92
N ALA A 62 10.07 2.64 -27.31
CA ALA A 62 11.35 2.08 -27.75
C ALA A 62 11.24 1.45 -29.14
N TRP A 63 10.10 0.80 -29.46
CA TRP A 63 9.83 0.31 -30.81
C TRP A 63 9.71 1.46 -31.81
N ARG A 64 8.92 2.51 -31.49
CA ARG A 64 8.78 3.71 -32.33
C ARG A 64 10.11 4.44 -32.53
N LEU A 65 11.00 4.43 -31.54
CA LEU A 65 12.33 5.04 -31.63
C LEU A 65 13.19 4.43 -32.74
N ARG A 66 12.94 3.16 -33.13
CA ARG A 66 13.64 2.51 -34.26
C ARG A 66 13.40 3.21 -35.60
N THR A 67 12.20 3.80 -35.78
CA THR A 67 11.80 4.45 -37.04
C THR A 67 11.67 5.96 -36.93
N ARG A 68 11.44 6.49 -35.71
CA ARG A 68 11.26 7.92 -35.46
C ARG A 68 12.12 8.39 -34.27
N PRO A 69 13.27 9.05 -34.53
CA PRO A 69 14.14 9.61 -33.49
C PRO A 69 13.43 10.56 -32.52
N ALA A 70 12.37 11.25 -32.98
CA ALA A 70 11.55 12.13 -32.16
C ALA A 70 10.83 11.42 -30.99
N ALA A 71 10.69 10.09 -31.03
CA ALA A 71 10.13 9.32 -29.92
C ALA A 71 11.04 9.27 -28.68
N TRP A 72 12.30 9.72 -28.78
CA TRP A 72 13.24 9.72 -27.67
C TRP A 72 12.79 10.64 -26.52
N GLY A 73 12.24 11.83 -26.83
CA GLY A 73 11.76 12.78 -25.82
C GLY A 73 10.70 12.19 -24.87
N PRO A 74 9.56 11.68 -25.37
CA PRO A 74 8.56 11.02 -24.52
C PRO A 74 9.10 9.76 -23.85
N LEU A 75 9.98 8.98 -24.51
CA LEU A 75 10.62 7.82 -23.88
C LEU A 75 11.44 8.22 -22.66
N PHE A 76 12.24 9.27 -22.79
CA PHE A 76 13.06 9.81 -21.71
C PHE A 76 12.21 10.37 -20.57
N LEU A 77 11.11 11.06 -20.88
CA LEU A 77 10.15 11.54 -19.89
C LEU A 77 9.59 10.38 -19.05
N VAL A 78 9.05 9.35 -19.70
CA VAL A 78 8.47 8.19 -19.02
C VAL A 78 9.53 7.43 -18.21
N ALA A 79 10.75 7.30 -18.73
CA ALA A 79 11.85 6.65 -18.01
C ALA A 79 12.27 7.43 -16.75
N CYS A 80 12.35 8.77 -16.82
CA CYS A 80 12.64 9.61 -15.66
C CYS A 80 11.56 9.52 -14.58
N VAL A 81 10.28 9.56 -15.00
CA VAL A 81 9.14 9.41 -14.08
C VAL A 81 9.15 8.02 -13.44
N GLY A 82 9.30 6.95 -14.24
CA GLY A 82 9.38 5.59 -13.75
C GLY A 82 10.55 5.37 -12.80
N PHE A 83 11.72 5.95 -13.09
CA PHE A 83 12.90 5.94 -12.20
C PHE A 83 12.60 6.62 -10.87
N GLY A 84 12.02 7.83 -10.89
CA GLY A 84 11.67 8.57 -9.67
C GLY A 84 10.70 7.79 -8.78
N VAL A 85 9.64 7.22 -9.37
CA VAL A 85 8.66 6.38 -8.65
C VAL A 85 9.31 5.10 -8.12
N SER A 86 10.16 4.44 -8.90
CA SER A 86 10.86 3.22 -8.46
C SER A 86 11.75 3.51 -7.26
N TRP A 87 12.52 4.61 -7.30
CA TRP A 87 13.37 5.01 -6.19
C TRP A 87 12.55 5.36 -4.95
N PHE A 88 11.46 6.09 -5.12
CA PHE A 88 10.54 6.42 -4.03
C PHE A 88 10.00 5.16 -3.33
N LEU A 89 9.44 4.20 -4.08
CA LEU A 89 8.89 2.97 -3.51
C LEU A 89 9.97 2.09 -2.87
N THR A 90 11.17 2.02 -3.45
CA THR A 90 12.30 1.29 -2.85
C THR A 90 12.77 1.93 -1.54
N LEU A 91 12.85 3.26 -1.48
CA LEU A 91 13.19 3.98 -0.25
C LEU A 91 12.14 3.73 0.84
N VAL A 92 10.86 3.81 0.50
CA VAL A 92 9.76 3.49 1.42
C VAL A 92 9.85 2.05 1.93
N SER A 93 10.14 1.08 1.05
CA SER A 93 10.29 -0.33 1.42
C SER A 93 11.36 -0.51 2.50
N VAL A 94 12.52 0.11 2.33
CA VAL A 94 13.66 -0.05 3.25
C VAL A 94 13.48 0.76 4.53
N PHE A 95 13.01 2.01 4.44
CA PHE A 95 12.98 2.93 5.58
C PHE A 95 11.68 2.90 6.38
N GLU A 96 10.53 2.74 5.72
CA GLU A 96 9.23 2.75 6.41
C GLU A 96 8.69 1.35 6.69
N ILE A 97 8.78 0.44 5.71
CA ILE A 97 8.29 -0.94 5.90
C ILE A 97 9.35 -1.78 6.65
N GLY A 98 10.63 -1.51 6.43
CA GLY A 98 11.73 -2.29 7.01
C GLY A 98 11.87 -3.68 6.42
N ALA A 99 11.41 -3.89 5.18
CA ALA A 99 11.40 -5.16 4.48
C ALA A 99 11.79 -4.98 3.01
N VAL A 100 12.35 -6.02 2.39
CA VAL A 100 12.79 -5.99 1.00
C VAL A 100 12.02 -7.01 0.16
N CYS A 101 11.72 -6.65 -1.08
CA CYS A 101 11.04 -7.52 -2.04
C CYS A 101 11.90 -7.70 -3.30
N GLU A 102 12.23 -8.95 -3.63
CA GLU A 102 13.09 -9.32 -4.75
C GLU A 102 12.49 -8.88 -6.09
N TYR A 103 11.17 -9.01 -6.22
CA TYR A 103 10.42 -8.57 -7.39
C TYR A 103 10.48 -7.04 -7.58
N CYS A 104 10.36 -6.29 -6.48
CA CYS A 104 10.50 -4.83 -6.50
C CYS A 104 11.91 -4.42 -6.88
N LEU A 105 12.94 -5.09 -6.34
CA LEU A 105 14.35 -4.84 -6.69
C LEU A 105 14.65 -5.18 -8.16
N ALA A 106 14.08 -6.26 -8.69
CA ALA A 106 14.21 -6.61 -10.10
C ALA A 106 13.60 -5.51 -11.00
N SER A 107 12.40 -5.03 -10.67
CA SER A 107 11.77 -3.91 -11.38
C SER A 107 12.61 -2.63 -11.27
N PHE A 108 13.11 -2.32 -10.08
CA PHE A 108 13.98 -1.18 -9.84
C PHE A 108 15.25 -1.24 -10.70
N ALA A 109 15.92 -2.39 -10.77
CA ALA A 109 17.10 -2.58 -11.61
C ALA A 109 16.77 -2.40 -13.10
N LEU A 110 15.64 -2.96 -13.57
CA LEU A 110 15.19 -2.79 -14.95
C LEU A 110 14.95 -1.32 -15.31
N MET A 111 14.30 -0.56 -14.43
CA MET A 111 14.00 0.85 -14.68
C MET A 111 15.25 1.72 -14.69
N ASN A 112 16.20 1.46 -13.79
CA ASN A 112 17.52 2.09 -13.76
C ASN A 112 18.28 1.88 -15.07
N LEU A 113 18.35 0.63 -15.53
CA LEU A 113 19.03 0.29 -16.76
C LEU A 113 18.32 0.88 -17.99
N LEU A 114 16.98 0.95 -17.99
CA LEU A 114 16.23 1.63 -19.05
C LEU A 114 16.52 3.13 -19.10
N LEU A 115 16.57 3.82 -17.95
CA LEU A 115 16.94 5.23 -17.91
C LEU A 115 18.39 5.44 -18.36
N LEU A 116 19.32 4.60 -17.90
CA LEU A 116 20.72 4.63 -18.35
C LEU A 116 20.82 4.48 -19.87
N LEU A 117 20.14 3.49 -20.45
CA LEU A 117 20.11 3.31 -21.89
C LEU A 117 19.46 4.48 -22.64
N ALA A 118 18.41 5.10 -22.08
CA ALA A 118 17.77 6.27 -22.66
C ALA A 118 18.75 7.46 -22.71
N VAL A 119 19.55 7.67 -21.66
CA VAL A 119 20.60 8.69 -21.61
C VAL A 119 21.72 8.37 -22.63
N LEU A 120 22.19 7.13 -22.68
CA LEU A 120 23.30 6.71 -23.55
C LEU A 120 22.92 6.73 -25.05
N ARG A 121 21.67 6.38 -25.38
CA ARG A 121 21.19 6.34 -26.78
C ARG A 121 20.53 7.64 -27.24
N ARG A 122 20.93 8.76 -26.64
CA ARG A 122 20.44 10.08 -27.02
C ARG A 122 20.80 10.38 -28.49
N PRO A 123 19.83 10.71 -29.36
CA PRO A 123 20.13 11.18 -30.70
C PRO A 123 20.90 12.51 -30.63
N SER A 124 21.93 12.67 -31.45
CA SER A 124 22.91 13.76 -31.38
C SER A 124 22.31 15.16 -31.63
N GLN A 125 22.26 15.95 -30.53
CA GLN A 125 22.15 17.41 -30.33
C GLN A 125 20.95 18.23 -30.87
N PRO A 126 20.27 18.96 -29.96
CA PRO A 126 19.95 20.39 -30.10
C PRO A 126 20.78 21.25 -29.11
N SER A 127 20.85 22.56 -29.36
CA SER A 127 21.63 23.57 -28.62
C SER A 127 21.54 23.51 -27.08
N GLU A 128 22.53 24.05 -26.33
CA GLU A 128 22.57 24.04 -24.84
C GLU A 128 21.28 24.53 -24.17
N ARG A 129 20.55 25.46 -24.80
CA ARG A 129 19.26 25.97 -24.30
C ARG A 129 18.14 24.92 -24.41
N GLY A 130 18.24 23.99 -25.35
CA GLY A 130 17.40 22.80 -25.49
C GLY A 130 17.67 21.78 -24.38
N TRP A 131 18.93 21.52 -24.04
CA TRP A 131 19.33 20.56 -22.98
C TRP A 131 18.67 20.85 -21.63
N ARG A 132 18.70 22.13 -21.21
CA ARG A 132 18.09 22.54 -19.94
C ARG A 132 16.59 22.24 -19.91
N ARG A 133 15.86 22.50 -21.00
CA ARG A 133 14.42 22.15 -21.09
C ARG A 133 14.19 20.63 -21.19
N THR A 134 15.04 19.92 -21.93
CA THR A 134 14.98 18.46 -22.09
C THR A 134 15.22 17.70 -20.80
N LEU A 135 16.00 18.24 -19.85
CA LEU A 135 16.20 17.65 -18.53
C LEU A 135 15.27 18.20 -17.46
N LEU A 136 15.08 19.53 -17.40
CA LEU A 136 14.28 20.15 -16.34
C LEU A 136 12.83 19.66 -16.35
N PHE A 137 12.22 19.55 -17.53
CA PHE A 137 10.82 19.14 -17.62
C PHE A 137 10.62 17.69 -17.10
N PRO A 138 11.33 16.66 -17.60
CA PRO A 138 11.20 15.31 -17.05
C PRO A 138 11.50 15.16 -15.56
N VAL A 139 12.54 15.84 -15.08
CA VAL A 139 12.89 15.80 -13.66
C VAL A 139 11.80 16.47 -12.82
N SER A 140 11.30 17.64 -13.24
CA SER A 140 10.19 18.31 -12.56
C SER A 140 8.92 17.44 -12.56
N ALA A 141 8.60 16.77 -13.67
CA ALA A 141 7.45 15.88 -13.75
C ALA A 141 7.59 14.68 -12.81
N ALA A 142 8.78 14.07 -12.75
CA ALA A 142 9.07 12.99 -11.82
C ALA A 142 8.96 13.45 -10.35
N LEU A 143 9.53 14.61 -10.02
CA LEU A 143 9.46 15.18 -8.66
C LEU A 143 8.03 15.52 -8.25
N VAL A 144 7.24 16.15 -9.14
CA VAL A 144 5.83 16.46 -8.88
C VAL A 144 5.03 15.19 -8.66
N LEU A 145 5.24 14.15 -9.47
CA LEU A 145 4.54 12.87 -9.29
C LEU A 145 4.95 12.19 -7.98
N VAL A 146 6.24 12.11 -7.68
CA VAL A 146 6.74 11.51 -6.43
C VAL A 146 6.21 12.28 -5.22
N LEU A 147 6.19 13.61 -5.27
CA LEU A 147 5.58 14.43 -4.23
C LEU A 147 4.08 14.13 -4.11
N GLY A 148 3.36 14.05 -5.22
CA GLY A 148 1.94 13.70 -5.23
C GLY A 148 1.67 12.33 -4.62
N LEU A 149 2.48 11.32 -4.95
CA LEU A 149 2.40 9.99 -4.34
C LEU A 149 2.71 10.05 -2.85
N HIS A 150 3.78 10.74 -2.44
CA HIS A 150 4.12 10.91 -1.04
C HIS A 150 2.99 11.59 -0.26
N LEU A 151 2.39 12.66 -0.79
CA LEU A 151 1.26 13.33 -0.16
C LEU A 151 0.03 12.41 -0.07
N HIS A 152 -0.26 11.65 -1.12
CA HIS A 152 -1.32 10.64 -1.11
C HIS A 152 -1.12 9.60 0.00
N PHE A 153 0.06 9.01 0.08
CA PHE A 153 0.36 7.95 1.05
C PHE A 153 0.71 8.45 2.46
N SER A 154 1.09 9.72 2.63
CA SER A 154 1.27 10.35 3.94
C SER A 154 -0.04 10.44 4.74
N GLY A 155 -1.17 10.21 4.07
CA GLY A 155 -2.49 10.31 4.64
C GLY A 155 -3.00 11.74 4.76
N LEU A 156 -2.35 12.71 4.13
CA LEU A 156 -2.87 14.07 3.99
C LEU A 156 -4.28 14.09 3.36
N PHE A 157 -4.55 13.12 2.49
CA PHE A 157 -5.84 12.90 1.86
C PHE A 157 -6.57 11.66 2.40
N ASP A 158 -6.17 11.14 3.56
CA ASP A 158 -6.79 9.97 4.18
C ASP A 158 -8.19 10.34 4.68
N PRO A 159 -9.25 9.63 4.25
CA PRO A 159 -10.57 9.76 4.86
C PRO A 159 -10.56 9.51 6.38
N ALA A 160 -9.58 8.76 6.91
CA ALA A 160 -9.36 8.58 8.34
C ALA A 160 -8.83 9.85 9.05
N ALA A 161 -8.45 10.89 8.31
CA ALA A 161 -8.19 12.23 8.82
C ALA A 161 -9.42 13.17 8.71
N GLY A 162 -10.52 12.69 8.09
CA GLY A 162 -11.81 13.38 8.07
C GLY A 162 -12.54 13.32 9.42
N PRO A 163 -13.71 14.00 9.55
CA PRO A 163 -14.53 13.90 10.75
C PRO A 163 -14.96 12.45 10.98
N GLU A 164 -14.89 12.00 12.22
CA GLU A 164 -15.33 10.65 12.59
C GLU A 164 -16.83 10.48 12.31
N ASP A 165 -17.20 9.37 11.67
CA ASP A 165 -18.59 8.96 11.57
C ASP A 165 -19.15 8.69 12.99
N PRO A 166 -20.28 9.33 13.40
CA PRO A 166 -20.80 9.19 14.76
C PRO A 166 -21.11 7.75 15.17
N TYR A 167 -21.63 6.94 14.25
CA TYR A 167 -21.95 5.53 14.51
C TYR A 167 -20.68 4.71 14.74
N LEU A 168 -19.68 4.83 13.84
CA LEU A 168 -18.41 4.11 13.97
C LEU A 168 -17.64 4.54 15.22
N LYS A 169 -17.68 5.83 15.55
CA LYS A 169 -17.08 6.37 16.77
C LYS A 169 -17.71 5.78 18.02
N ALA A 170 -19.04 5.79 18.10
CA ALA A 170 -19.77 5.26 19.24
C ALA A 170 -19.62 3.75 19.38
N LEU A 171 -19.65 3.01 18.27
CA LEU A 171 -19.38 1.57 18.28
C LEU A 171 -17.96 1.26 18.75
N ALA A 172 -16.95 1.98 18.26
CA ALA A 172 -15.56 1.77 18.70
C ALA A 172 -15.39 2.04 20.20
N ALA A 173 -16.04 3.10 20.72
CA ALA A 173 -16.07 3.40 22.15
C ALA A 173 -16.76 2.27 22.95
N HIS A 174 -17.94 1.82 22.50
CA HIS A 174 -18.67 0.73 23.13
C HIS A 174 -17.89 -0.58 23.14
N LEU A 175 -17.19 -0.91 22.05
CA LEU A 175 -16.31 -2.09 22.00
C LEU A 175 -15.20 -2.00 23.06
N GLN A 176 -14.62 -0.82 23.26
CA GLN A 176 -13.61 -0.63 24.30
C GLN A 176 -14.20 -0.71 25.72
N GLU A 177 -15.36 -0.11 25.95
CA GLU A 177 -16.04 -0.08 27.27
C GLU A 177 -16.60 -1.45 27.67
N SER A 178 -17.12 -2.22 26.72
CA SER A 178 -17.57 -3.61 26.93
C SER A 178 -16.43 -4.61 27.17
N GLY A 179 -15.18 -4.16 27.10
CA GLY A 179 -14.01 -5.01 27.31
C GLY A 179 -13.67 -5.91 26.13
N ALA A 180 -14.24 -5.64 24.94
CA ALA A 180 -13.85 -6.35 23.74
C ALA A 180 -12.36 -6.12 23.42
N ARG A 181 -11.72 -7.10 22.78
CA ARG A 181 -10.31 -7.04 22.39
C ARG A 181 -10.12 -7.44 20.95
N PHE A 182 -9.34 -6.63 20.24
CA PHE A 182 -8.94 -6.83 18.85
C PHE A 182 -7.45 -7.18 18.79
N TYR A 183 -7.14 -8.46 18.63
CA TYR A 183 -5.77 -8.96 18.57
C TYR A 183 -5.28 -9.03 17.12
N GLY A 184 -4.10 -8.49 16.87
CA GLY A 184 -3.49 -8.52 15.54
C GLY A 184 -2.01 -8.14 15.58
N ALA A 185 -1.46 -7.94 14.39
CA ALA A 185 -0.09 -7.47 14.20
C ALA A 185 -0.03 -6.26 13.26
N TYR A 186 0.95 -5.38 13.43
CA TYR A 186 1.03 -4.16 12.62
C TYR A 186 1.23 -4.44 11.11
N TRP A 187 1.90 -5.55 10.75
CA TRP A 187 2.11 -5.98 9.35
C TRP A 187 1.00 -6.86 8.80
N CYS A 188 0.00 -7.23 9.61
CA CYS A 188 -1.05 -8.15 9.18
C CYS A 188 -2.04 -7.43 8.25
N ARG A 189 -2.09 -7.85 6.98
CA ARG A 189 -3.00 -7.27 5.96
C ARG A 189 -4.45 -7.24 6.40
N ALA A 190 -4.97 -8.39 6.82
CA ALA A 190 -6.35 -8.52 7.30
C ALA A 190 -6.64 -7.63 8.54
N CYS A 191 -5.62 -7.33 9.34
CA CYS A 191 -5.75 -6.44 10.49
C CYS A 191 -5.86 -4.98 10.06
N GLN A 192 -5.13 -4.60 9.01
CA GLN A 192 -5.26 -3.28 8.38
C GLN A 192 -6.62 -3.13 7.67
N GLU A 193 -7.09 -4.18 6.99
CA GLU A 193 -8.44 -4.23 6.41
C GLU A 193 -9.52 -4.05 7.48
N GLN A 194 -9.42 -4.74 8.63
CA GLN A 194 -10.33 -4.55 9.76
C GLN A 194 -10.33 -3.12 10.30
N LYS A 195 -9.15 -2.48 10.43
CA LYS A 195 -9.03 -1.09 10.88
C LYS A 195 -9.65 -0.12 9.87
N ALA A 196 -9.47 -0.38 8.57
CA ALA A 196 -10.02 0.45 7.50
C ALA A 196 -11.56 0.54 7.54
N LEU A 197 -12.26 -0.52 7.98
CA LEU A 197 -13.72 -0.50 8.18
C LEU A 197 -14.18 0.56 9.20
N PHE A 198 -13.32 0.97 10.13
CA PHE A 198 -13.61 2.00 11.13
C PHE A 198 -13.13 3.40 10.73
N THR A 199 -12.48 3.56 9.58
CA THR A 199 -12.03 4.85 9.02
C THR A 199 -11.29 5.72 10.06
N ALA A 200 -11.74 6.95 10.33
CA ALA A 200 -11.14 7.86 11.31
C ALA A 200 -11.23 7.33 12.75
N SER A 201 -12.25 6.53 13.04
CA SER A 201 -12.46 5.91 14.36
C SER A 201 -11.56 4.69 14.61
N ALA A 202 -10.76 4.27 13.63
CA ALA A 202 -9.87 3.09 13.77
C ALA A 202 -8.89 3.21 14.96
N LYS A 203 -8.47 4.44 15.30
CA LYS A 203 -7.57 4.72 16.43
C LYS A 203 -8.22 4.46 17.79
N ARG A 204 -9.55 4.34 17.85
CA ARG A 204 -10.33 4.06 19.07
C ARG A 204 -10.57 2.57 19.29
N LEU A 205 -10.20 1.72 18.34
CA LEU A 205 -10.42 0.29 18.48
C LEU A 205 -9.58 -0.26 19.64
N PRO A 206 -10.10 -1.24 20.41
CA PRO A 206 -9.38 -1.86 21.52
C PRO A 206 -8.32 -2.86 21.01
N TYR A 207 -7.36 -2.36 20.23
CA TYR A 207 -6.32 -3.12 19.56
C TYR A 207 -5.22 -3.57 20.54
N THR A 208 -4.79 -4.82 20.42
CA THR A 208 -3.67 -5.40 21.15
C THR A 208 -2.64 -5.90 20.14
N GLU A 209 -1.44 -5.31 20.19
CA GLU A 209 -0.30 -5.71 19.35
C GLU A 209 0.26 -7.04 19.86
N CYS A 210 0.18 -8.07 19.02
CA CYS A 210 0.58 -9.41 19.37
C CYS A 210 2.03 -9.72 19.14
N ALA A 211 2.72 -9.02 18.23
CA ALA A 211 4.10 -9.37 17.92
C ALA A 211 4.90 -8.11 17.53
N PRO A 212 5.21 -7.20 18.47
CA PRO A 212 5.87 -5.93 18.16
C PRO A 212 7.24 -6.07 17.46
N SER A 213 7.87 -7.25 17.55
CA SER A 213 9.17 -7.57 16.93
C SER A 213 9.10 -8.07 15.47
N GLY A 214 7.92 -8.04 14.84
CA GLY A 214 7.74 -8.50 13.46
C GLY A 214 7.29 -9.97 13.34
N PRO A 215 7.08 -10.47 12.10
CA PRO A 215 6.45 -11.77 11.82
C PRO A 215 7.09 -12.97 12.52
N ASN A 216 8.43 -12.96 12.59
CA ASN A 216 9.21 -14.04 13.20
C ASN A 216 9.49 -13.81 14.70
N GLY A 217 8.93 -12.75 15.27
CA GLY A 217 9.10 -12.40 16.68
C GLY A 217 8.21 -13.23 17.61
N PRO A 218 8.55 -13.32 18.90
CA PRO A 218 7.70 -13.97 19.88
C PRO A 218 6.39 -13.20 20.08
N LEU A 219 5.32 -13.93 20.39
CA LEU A 219 4.04 -13.34 20.78
C LEU A 219 4.15 -12.63 22.14
N THR A 220 3.42 -11.54 22.30
CA THR A 220 3.27 -10.89 23.60
C THR A 220 2.51 -11.78 24.58
N ALA A 221 2.72 -11.58 25.87
CA ALA A 221 2.02 -12.32 26.91
C ALA A 221 0.48 -12.18 26.79
N ALA A 222 0.00 -10.99 26.42
CA ALA A 222 -1.42 -10.72 26.22
C ALA A 222 -2.05 -11.65 25.15
N CYS A 223 -1.33 -11.93 24.06
CA CYS A 223 -1.81 -12.80 23.00
C CYS A 223 -1.54 -14.29 23.27
N THR A 224 -0.46 -14.61 23.97
CA THR A 224 -0.11 -15.98 24.36
C THR A 224 -1.12 -16.54 25.36
N VAL A 225 -1.49 -15.76 26.39
CA VAL A 225 -2.49 -16.16 27.40
C VAL A 225 -3.86 -16.42 26.79
N GLN A 226 -4.18 -15.71 25.71
CA GLN A 226 -5.45 -15.84 24.99
C GLN A 226 -5.39 -16.85 23.83
N ASP A 227 -4.31 -17.61 23.68
CA ASP A 227 -4.08 -18.57 22.57
C ASP A 227 -4.43 -17.96 21.19
N ILE A 228 -3.91 -16.76 20.91
CA ILE A 228 -4.14 -16.10 19.61
C ILE A 228 -3.20 -16.73 18.57
N ARG A 229 -3.76 -17.56 17.68
CA ARG A 229 -3.01 -18.26 16.63
C ARG A 229 -3.13 -17.68 15.22
N ARG A 230 -4.14 -16.84 14.99
CA ARG A 230 -4.41 -16.22 13.68
C ARG A 230 -4.82 -14.78 13.88
N TYR A 231 -4.46 -13.95 12.92
CA TYR A 231 -4.84 -12.54 12.92
C TYR A 231 -5.78 -12.22 11.75
N PRO A 232 -6.68 -11.23 11.94
CA PRO A 232 -7.09 -10.71 13.23
C PRO A 232 -7.93 -11.71 14.03
N THR A 233 -7.94 -11.55 15.35
CA THR A 233 -8.88 -12.25 16.23
C THR A 233 -9.55 -11.26 17.17
N TRP A 234 -10.87 -11.29 17.21
CA TRP A 234 -11.67 -10.55 18.18
C TRP A 234 -12.11 -11.47 19.31
N ILE A 235 -12.10 -10.94 20.54
CA ILE A 235 -12.80 -11.51 21.68
C ILE A 235 -13.83 -10.48 22.13
N VAL A 236 -15.11 -10.77 21.94
CA VAL A 236 -16.24 -9.89 22.24
C VAL A 236 -17.27 -10.69 23.04
N GLU A 237 -17.66 -10.22 24.22
CA GLU A 237 -18.59 -10.95 25.11
C GLU A 237 -18.17 -12.43 25.33
N GLY A 238 -16.85 -12.68 25.47
CA GLY A 238 -16.27 -14.02 25.61
C GLY A 238 -16.26 -14.88 24.33
N ARG A 239 -16.85 -14.40 23.22
CA ARG A 239 -16.88 -15.10 21.93
C ARG A 239 -15.65 -14.76 21.10
N ARG A 240 -15.02 -15.78 20.52
CA ARG A 240 -13.91 -15.61 19.59
C ARG A 240 -14.41 -15.50 18.15
N LEU A 241 -14.04 -14.41 17.46
CA LEU A 241 -14.31 -14.21 16.03
C LEU A 241 -12.97 -14.07 15.31
N THR A 242 -12.67 -14.96 14.37
CA THR A 242 -11.40 -14.97 13.62
C THR A 242 -11.57 -14.42 12.21
N GLY A 243 -10.57 -13.70 11.71
CA GLY A 243 -10.62 -13.03 10.42
C GLY A 243 -11.29 -11.66 10.49
N VAL A 244 -11.37 -10.99 9.34
CA VAL A 244 -12.05 -9.68 9.23
C VAL A 244 -13.53 -9.85 9.55
N VAL A 245 -14.04 -8.99 10.43
CA VAL A 245 -15.43 -9.00 10.91
C VAL A 245 -16.09 -7.68 10.52
N ASP A 246 -17.21 -7.75 9.81
CA ASP A 246 -18.01 -6.58 9.44
C ASP A 246 -18.48 -5.78 10.66
N VAL A 247 -18.64 -4.48 10.47
CA VAL A 247 -19.00 -3.51 11.51
C VAL A 247 -20.32 -3.89 12.18
N GLU A 248 -21.34 -4.29 11.41
CA GLU A 248 -22.65 -4.67 11.93
C GLU A 248 -22.59 -5.98 12.72
N ARG A 249 -21.68 -6.89 12.34
CA ARG A 249 -21.47 -8.13 13.08
C ARG A 249 -20.77 -7.86 14.41
N LEU A 250 -19.83 -6.92 14.46
CA LEU A 250 -19.22 -6.46 15.70
C LEU A 250 -20.26 -5.80 16.61
N ALA A 251 -21.09 -4.90 16.06
CA ALA A 251 -22.18 -4.27 16.80
C ALA A 251 -23.14 -5.29 17.42
N ARG A 252 -23.61 -6.28 16.64
CA ARG A 252 -24.46 -7.36 17.18
C ARG A 252 -23.74 -8.22 18.21
N ALA A 253 -22.45 -8.53 18.00
CA ALA A 253 -21.67 -9.35 18.92
C ALA A 253 -21.42 -8.65 20.26
N SER A 254 -21.24 -7.33 20.25
CA SER A 254 -21.06 -6.51 21.45
C SER A 254 -22.38 -5.99 22.04
N LYS A 255 -23.54 -6.38 21.49
CA LYS A 255 -24.86 -5.86 21.88
C LYS A 255 -24.91 -4.33 21.86
N PHE A 256 -24.30 -3.73 20.86
CA PHE A 256 -24.32 -2.29 20.66
C PHE A 256 -25.69 -1.86 20.14
N GLU A 257 -26.34 -0.97 20.87
CA GLU A 257 -27.58 -0.32 20.47
C GLU A 257 -27.27 1.10 20.01
N TRP A 258 -27.84 1.49 18.86
CA TRP A 258 -27.63 2.81 18.29
C TRP A 258 -28.94 3.45 17.91
N ASP A 259 -29.26 4.53 18.61
CA ASP A 259 -30.32 5.44 18.22
C ASP A 259 -29.69 6.60 17.45
N ALA A 260 -30.03 6.73 16.17
CA ALA A 260 -29.55 7.82 15.30
C ALA A 260 -29.89 9.23 15.82
N ALA A 261 -30.70 9.33 16.89
CA ALA A 261 -31.02 10.55 17.59
C ALA A 261 -29.89 11.07 18.49
N GLY A 262 -28.91 10.26 18.89
CA GLY A 262 -27.59 10.67 19.41
C GLY A 262 -27.53 11.83 20.42
N GLN A 263 -28.60 12.10 21.16
CA GLN A 263 -28.67 13.04 22.27
C GLN A 263 -29.40 12.36 23.42
N ASP A 264 -28.62 12.02 24.43
CA ASP A 264 -28.95 11.82 25.84
C ASP A 264 -30.41 11.43 26.16
N LYS A 265 -30.59 10.15 26.52
CA LYS A 265 -31.62 9.77 27.48
C LYS A 265 -30.95 9.01 28.61
N THR A 266 -30.28 9.73 29.49
CA THR A 266 -30.07 9.29 30.86
C THR A 266 -31.46 9.07 31.50
N PRO A 267 -31.81 7.88 32.00
CA PRO A 267 -33.03 7.71 32.78
C PRO A 267 -32.77 8.26 34.18
N GLU A 268 -33.36 9.42 34.48
CA GLU A 268 -33.53 9.86 35.86
C GLU A 268 -34.42 8.84 36.59
N GLY A 269 -33.82 8.18 37.58
CA GLY A 269 -34.49 7.46 38.66
C GLY A 269 -34.21 8.14 39.98
#